data_AF-A0A1F9RHK0-F1
#
_entry.id   AF-A0A1F9RHK0-F1
#
_cell.length_a   1.000
_cell.length_b   1.000
_cell.length_c   1.000
_cell.angle_alpha   90.00
_cell.angle_beta   90.00
_cell.angle_gamma   90.00
#
_symmetry.space_group_name_H-M   'P 1'
#
loop_
_entity.id
_entity.type
_entity.pdbx_description
1 polymer ?
#
loop_
_entity_poly.entity_id
_entity_poly.type
_entity_poly.pdbx_seq_one_letter_code
_entity_poly.pdbx_strand_id
1 'polypeptide(L)'
;MRYWTYISGEVKGPFEAGALRQQPGFELASLVCPENPDGSAASDWKEASGYPDIKAALSAPVLPPPPRKPVVESPLAMTMRGTLISDPVVDGKVIESPAPALAPLQAPPPPVPAAEPVTFVQQLERMNANLSALAVGQAQLMEKLGRMEKTVTAMKTMLFPEQPK
;
A
#
# COMPACT_ATOMS: atom_id res chain seq x y z
N MET A 1 20.20 -2.03 -13.64
CA MET A 1 19.04 -1.15 -13.41
C MET A 1 18.01 -1.88 -12.58
N ARG A 2 17.37 -1.19 -11.64
CA ARG A 2 16.29 -1.74 -10.82
C ARG A 2 14.94 -1.29 -11.36
N TYR A 3 13.93 -2.11 -11.12
CA TYR A 3 12.63 -2.05 -11.73
C TYR A 3 11.56 -2.36 -10.69
N TRP A 4 10.53 -1.52 -10.66
CA TRP A 4 9.30 -1.76 -9.92
C TRP A 4 8.34 -2.53 -10.81
N THR A 5 7.66 -3.54 -10.26
CA THR A 5 6.68 -4.34 -11.00
C THR A 5 5.32 -4.29 -10.35
N TYR A 6 4.27 -4.24 -11.16
CA TYR A 6 2.89 -4.30 -10.71
C TYR A 6 2.32 -5.69 -11.03
N ILE A 7 2.14 -6.50 -9.98
CA ILE A 7 1.67 -7.88 -10.09
C ILE A 7 0.51 -8.06 -9.12
N SER A 8 -0.61 -8.60 -9.60
CA SER A 8 -1.77 -8.93 -8.77
C SER A 8 -2.33 -7.75 -7.95
N GLY A 9 -2.25 -6.54 -8.48
CA GLY A 9 -2.76 -5.34 -7.79
C GLY A 9 -1.77 -4.70 -6.83
N GLU A 10 -0.56 -5.24 -6.70
CA GLU A 10 0.46 -4.75 -5.76
C GLU A 10 1.73 -4.31 -6.51
N VAL A 11 2.28 -3.16 -6.11
CA VAL A 11 3.60 -2.70 -6.56
C VAL A 11 4.67 -3.37 -5.70
N LYS A 12 5.49 -4.21 -6.31
CA LYS A 12 6.56 -4.93 -5.61
C LYS A 12 7.94 -4.41 -5.99
N GLY A 13 8.67 -4.00 -4.95
CA GLY A 13 10.12 -3.76 -4.87
C GLY A 13 10.74 -2.82 -5.90
N PRO A 14 12.02 -2.44 -5.73
CA PRO A 14 12.93 -2.25 -6.84
C PRO A 14 13.73 -3.54 -7.04
N PHE A 15 13.37 -4.34 -8.04
CA PHE A 15 14.04 -5.59 -8.39
C PHE A 15 14.97 -5.43 -9.59
N GLU A 16 16.03 -6.23 -9.65
CA GLU A 16 16.81 -6.33 -10.89
C GLU A 16 16.07 -7.12 -11.96
N ALA A 17 16.41 -6.90 -13.24
CA ALA A 17 15.80 -7.60 -14.38
C ALA A 17 15.81 -9.13 -14.22
N GLY A 18 16.88 -9.70 -13.65
CA GLY A 18 16.97 -11.13 -13.37
C GLY A 18 16.11 -11.63 -12.19
N ALA A 19 15.83 -10.75 -11.21
CA ALA A 19 15.01 -11.08 -10.04
C ALA A 19 13.50 -10.99 -10.34
N LEU A 20 13.10 -10.22 -11.35
CA LEU A 20 11.70 -10.15 -11.80
C LEU A 20 11.18 -11.51 -12.28
N ARG A 21 12.02 -12.31 -12.95
CA ARG A 21 11.65 -13.68 -13.39
C ARG A 21 11.31 -14.60 -12.23
N GLN A 22 11.86 -14.34 -11.04
CA GLN A 22 11.59 -15.15 -9.84
C GLN A 22 10.28 -14.77 -9.16
N GLN A 23 9.64 -13.66 -9.57
CA GLN A 23 8.39 -13.23 -8.97
C GLN A 23 7.22 -14.09 -9.50
N PRO A 24 6.40 -14.66 -8.60
CA PRO A 24 5.24 -15.45 -9.01
C PRO A 24 4.20 -14.54 -9.67
N GLY A 25 3.75 -14.92 -10.87
CA GLY A 25 2.78 -14.15 -11.66
C GLY A 25 3.39 -13.01 -12.48
N PHE A 26 4.72 -12.95 -12.61
CA PHE A 26 5.37 -12.01 -13.52
C PHE A 26 5.31 -12.51 -14.97
N GLU A 27 4.72 -11.72 -15.85
CA GLU A 27 4.59 -11.98 -17.28
C GLU A 27 5.18 -10.83 -18.11
N LEU A 28 5.41 -11.07 -19.40
CA LEU A 28 5.87 -10.03 -20.34
C LEU A 28 4.85 -8.88 -20.49
N ALA A 29 3.58 -9.13 -20.16
CA ALA A 29 2.51 -8.13 -20.14
C ALA A 29 2.42 -7.38 -18.79
N SER A 30 3.17 -7.77 -17.76
CA SER A 30 3.17 -7.07 -16.47
C SER A 30 3.75 -5.66 -16.62
N LEU A 31 3.18 -4.70 -15.90
CA LEU A 31 3.66 -3.31 -15.91
C LEU A 31 4.91 -3.18 -15.04
N VAL A 32 5.92 -2.56 -15.62
CA VAL A 32 7.23 -2.36 -15.02
C VAL A 32 7.63 -0.89 -15.14
N CYS A 33 8.21 -0.34 -14.08
CA CYS A 33 8.73 1.03 -14.04
C CYS A 33 10.22 0.99 -13.66
N PRO A 34 11.14 1.54 -14.47
CA PRO A 34 12.53 1.69 -14.07
C PRO A 34 12.65 2.66 -12.89
N GLU A 35 13.62 2.41 -12.01
CA GLU A 35 13.99 3.34 -10.95
C GLU A 35 14.80 4.51 -11.55
N ASN A 36 14.11 5.60 -11.90
CA ASN A 36 14.72 6.84 -12.35
C ASN A 36 14.82 7.87 -11.18
N PRO A 37 15.90 8.66 -11.12
CA PRO A 37 16.12 9.64 -10.05
C PRO A 37 15.11 10.80 -10.07
N ASP A 38 14.47 11.08 -11.20
CA ASP A 38 13.53 12.19 -11.38
C ASP A 38 12.07 11.88 -10.95
N GLY A 39 11.87 10.72 -10.31
CA GLY A 39 10.58 10.30 -9.78
C GLY A 39 9.74 9.52 -10.78
N SER A 40 9.07 8.47 -10.30
CA SER A 40 8.20 7.59 -11.08
C SER A 40 6.98 8.33 -11.59
N ALA A 41 7.06 8.90 -12.80
CA ALA A 41 5.88 9.43 -13.46
C ALA A 41 4.96 8.26 -13.87
N ALA A 42 3.65 8.47 -13.86
CA ALA A 42 2.69 7.48 -14.35
C ALA A 42 2.96 7.06 -15.81
N SER A 43 3.67 7.91 -16.58
CA SER A 43 4.09 7.64 -17.96
C SER A 43 5.24 6.63 -18.09
N ASP A 44 5.93 6.28 -17.00
CA ASP A 44 7.08 5.37 -17.02
C ASP A 44 6.70 3.90 -16.81
N TRP A 45 5.44 3.63 -16.49
CA TRP A 45 4.90 2.27 -16.42
C TRP A 45 4.67 1.74 -17.83
N LYS A 46 5.52 0.82 -18.25
CA LYS A 46 5.39 0.12 -19.53
C LYS A 46 5.42 -1.38 -19.30
N GLU A 47 4.86 -2.13 -20.24
CA GLU A 47 4.96 -3.58 -20.20
C GLU A 47 6.42 -4.04 -20.16
N ALA A 48 6.68 -5.14 -19.46
CA ALA A 48 7.97 -5.81 -19.44
C ALA A 48 8.50 -6.12 -20.86
N SER A 49 7.58 -6.34 -21.82
CA SER A 49 7.88 -6.53 -23.23
C SER A 49 8.57 -5.32 -23.89
N GLY A 50 8.40 -4.11 -23.37
CA GLY A 50 9.04 -2.90 -23.90
C GLY A 50 10.53 -2.80 -23.59
N TYR A 51 11.02 -3.57 -22.62
CA TYR A 51 12.40 -3.48 -22.13
C TYR A 51 13.26 -4.64 -22.66
N PRO A 52 14.27 -4.37 -23.50
CA PRO A 52 15.14 -5.42 -24.04
C PRO A 52 15.93 -6.15 -22.95
N ASP A 53 16.27 -5.47 -21.84
CA ASP A 53 16.97 -6.08 -20.71
C ASP A 53 16.15 -7.15 -20.00
N ILE A 54 14.84 -6.92 -19.83
CA ILE A 54 13.92 -7.87 -19.19
C ILE A 54 13.67 -9.05 -20.13
N LYS A 55 13.49 -8.78 -21.44
CA LYS A 55 13.43 -9.82 -22.47
C LYS A 55 14.67 -10.70 -22.48
N ALA A 56 15.86 -10.08 -22.40
CA ALA A 56 17.13 -10.80 -22.33
C ALA A 56 17.22 -11.63 -21.04
N ALA A 57 16.81 -11.10 -19.90
CA ALA A 57 16.80 -11.81 -18.61
C ALA A 57 15.81 -13.00 -18.56
N LEU A 58 14.67 -12.89 -19.24
CA LEU A 58 13.70 -13.99 -19.40
C LEU A 58 14.20 -15.07 -20.34
N SER A 59 14.87 -14.68 -21.43
CA SER A 59 15.44 -15.62 -22.41
C SER A 59 16.72 -16.29 -21.91
N ALA A 60 17.47 -15.65 -21.01
CA ALA A 60 18.68 -16.24 -20.45
C ALA A 60 18.31 -17.44 -19.55
N PRO A 61 18.95 -18.61 -19.72
CA PRO A 61 18.76 -19.74 -18.81
C PRO A 61 19.20 -19.34 -17.39
N VAL A 62 18.34 -19.57 -16.40
CA VAL A 62 18.67 -19.40 -14.98
C VAL A 62 19.79 -20.36 -14.63
N LEU A 63 21.01 -19.87 -14.55
CA LEU A 63 22.06 -20.54 -13.79
C LEU A 63 21.70 -20.40 -12.30
N PRO A 64 21.62 -21.51 -11.55
CA PRO A 64 21.33 -21.46 -10.12
C PRO A 64 22.38 -20.60 -9.40
N PRO A 65 21.97 -19.78 -8.41
CA PRO A 65 22.89 -18.94 -7.67
C PRO A 65 23.91 -19.81 -6.91
N PRO A 66 25.20 -19.47 -6.91
CA PRO A 66 26.17 -20.13 -6.04
C PRO A 66 25.78 -19.91 -4.57
N PRO A 67 26.03 -20.89 -3.67
CA PRO A 67 25.68 -20.81 -2.27
C PRO A 67 26.33 -19.58 -1.63
N ARG A 68 25.50 -18.64 -1.17
CA ARG A 68 25.96 -17.49 -0.39
C ARG A 68 26.47 -18.03 0.95
N LYS A 69 27.77 -17.84 1.20
CA LYS A 69 28.38 -18.09 2.51
C LYS A 69 27.63 -17.22 3.55
N PRO A 70 27.27 -17.76 4.74
CA PRO A 70 26.67 -16.96 5.78
C PRO A 70 27.64 -15.84 6.16
N VAL A 71 27.19 -14.61 5.99
CA VAL A 71 27.86 -13.42 6.49
C VAL A 71 27.92 -13.57 8.00
N VAL A 72 29.14 -13.71 8.49
CA VAL A 72 29.50 -13.71 9.91
C VAL A 72 28.90 -12.46 10.54
N GLU A 73 27.94 -12.67 11.43
CA GLU A 73 27.37 -11.62 12.27
C GLU A 73 28.49 -10.88 13.00
N SER A 74 28.49 -9.57 12.84
CA SER A 74 29.41 -8.66 13.52
C SER A 74 29.17 -8.75 15.04
N PRO A 75 30.22 -8.98 15.86
CA PRO A 75 30.10 -9.21 17.30
C PRO A 75 29.92 -7.89 18.07
N LEU A 76 28.88 -7.12 17.72
CA LEU A 76 28.54 -5.84 18.35
C LEU A 76 27.10 -5.79 18.91
N ALA A 77 26.47 -6.96 19.10
CA ALA A 77 25.24 -7.09 19.89
C ALA A 77 25.52 -7.31 21.39
N MET A 78 26.79 -7.24 21.81
CA MET A 78 27.13 -7.05 23.23
C MET A 78 26.89 -5.60 23.58
N THR A 79 25.69 -5.27 24.02
CA THR A 79 25.45 -4.52 25.26
C THR A 79 23.97 -4.22 25.45
N MET A 80 23.42 -4.84 26.50
CA MET A 80 22.54 -4.16 27.45
C MET A 80 21.16 -3.71 26.96
N ARG A 81 20.16 -4.60 27.08
CA ARG A 81 18.98 -4.30 27.91
C ARG A 81 18.15 -5.55 28.21
N GLY A 82 18.24 -6.01 29.44
CA GLY A 82 17.39 -7.06 29.99
C GLY A 82 16.06 -6.53 30.54
N THR A 83 15.05 -7.38 30.42
CA THR A 83 13.86 -7.64 31.28
C THR A 83 13.15 -8.83 30.59
N LEU A 84 13.47 -10.09 30.90
CA LEU A 84 12.98 -10.93 32.01
C LEU A 84 11.44 -11.14 32.00
N ILE A 85 11.00 -12.36 31.60
CA ILE A 85 9.76 -13.11 31.97
C ILE A 85 8.44 -12.63 31.30
N SER A 86 7.50 -13.43 30.76
CA SER A 86 7.26 -14.89 30.67
C SER A 86 6.23 -15.21 29.57
N ASP A 87 6.17 -16.49 29.19
CA ASP A 87 5.27 -17.17 28.25
C ASP A 87 3.75 -16.91 28.37
N PRO A 88 2.98 -17.21 27.30
CA PRO A 88 1.53 -17.09 27.26
C PRO A 88 0.82 -18.30 27.91
N VAL A 89 -0.14 -18.04 28.80
CA VAL A 89 -1.20 -18.98 29.21
C VAL A 89 -2.53 -18.33 28.88
N VAL A 90 -3.19 -18.83 27.84
CA VAL A 90 -4.60 -18.53 27.55
C VAL A 90 -5.40 -19.69 28.13
N ASP A 91 -5.91 -19.48 29.33
CA ASP A 91 -6.81 -20.41 30.02
C ASP A 91 -8.26 -20.09 29.64
N GLY A 92 -8.96 -21.12 29.16
CA GLY A 92 -10.34 -21.44 29.52
C GLY A 92 -11.47 -20.45 29.15
N LYS A 93 -12.23 -20.79 28.10
CA LYS A 93 -13.67 -21.06 28.30
C LYS A 93 -14.27 -21.96 27.23
N VAL A 94 -14.42 -23.22 27.60
CA VAL A 94 -15.36 -24.20 27.06
C VAL A 94 -16.79 -23.75 27.36
N ILE A 95 -17.65 -23.62 26.35
CA ILE A 95 -19.11 -23.84 26.39
C ILE A 95 -19.47 -24.32 24.98
N GLU A 96 -19.49 -25.63 24.71
CA GLU A 96 -20.62 -26.55 24.93
C GLU A 96 -21.73 -26.35 23.88
N SER A 97 -21.65 -27.18 22.83
CA SER A 97 -22.82 -27.63 22.08
C SER A 97 -23.77 -28.38 23.00
N PRO A 98 -25.09 -28.17 22.85
CA PRO A 98 -25.98 -29.32 22.85
C PRO A 98 -26.87 -29.39 21.59
N ALA A 99 -27.28 -30.64 21.37
CA ALA A 99 -27.93 -31.27 20.22
C ALA A 99 -29.17 -30.57 19.59
N PRO A 100 -29.51 -30.91 18.33
CA PRO A 100 -30.63 -30.33 17.60
C PRO A 100 -31.97 -30.88 18.12
N ALA A 101 -32.83 -30.00 18.61
CA ALA A 101 -34.23 -30.29 18.86
C ALA A 101 -35.04 -30.15 17.56
N LEU A 102 -35.88 -31.16 17.30
CA LEU A 102 -36.82 -31.24 16.19
C LEU A 102 -37.83 -30.06 16.17
N ALA A 103 -37.87 -29.34 15.04
CA ALA A 103 -38.97 -28.65 14.32
C ALA A 103 -40.09 -27.90 15.09
N PRO A 104 -40.57 -26.74 14.56
CA PRO A 104 -41.59 -26.83 13.51
C PRO A 104 -41.33 -25.89 12.30
N LEU A 105 -41.87 -26.33 11.17
CA LEU A 105 -41.96 -25.66 9.87
C LEU A 105 -42.29 -24.16 10.00
N GLN A 106 -41.28 -23.30 9.85
CA GLN A 106 -41.49 -21.87 9.53
C GLN A 106 -41.32 -21.67 8.02
N ALA A 107 -42.31 -21.00 7.44
CA ALA A 107 -42.44 -20.67 6.03
C ALA A 107 -41.17 -20.01 5.45
N PRO A 108 -40.89 -20.18 4.14
CA PRO A 108 -39.74 -19.56 3.51
C PRO A 108 -39.78 -18.03 3.67
N PRO A 109 -38.67 -17.37 4.08
CA PRO A 109 -38.59 -15.93 4.08
C PRO A 109 -38.74 -15.40 2.63
N PRO A 110 -39.33 -14.21 2.43
CA PRO A 110 -39.45 -13.60 1.11
C PRO A 110 -38.07 -13.41 0.47
N PRO A 111 -37.96 -13.46 -0.88
CA PRO A 111 -36.70 -13.33 -1.57
C PRO A 111 -36.06 -11.98 -1.23
N VAL A 112 -34.89 -12.03 -0.61
CA VAL A 112 -33.97 -10.90 -0.50
C VAL A 112 -33.78 -10.36 -1.93
N PRO A 113 -34.05 -9.06 -2.20
CA PRO A 113 -33.77 -8.50 -3.52
C PRO A 113 -32.28 -8.69 -3.80
N ALA A 114 -32.00 -9.28 -4.96
CA ALA A 114 -30.67 -9.55 -5.45
C ALA A 114 -29.79 -8.31 -5.26
N ALA A 115 -28.66 -8.48 -4.56
CA ALA A 115 -27.59 -7.50 -4.56
C ALA A 115 -27.15 -7.32 -6.02
N GLU A 116 -27.56 -6.23 -6.65
CA GLU A 116 -27.15 -5.89 -8.01
C GLU A 116 -25.62 -5.73 -8.02
N PRO A 117 -24.91 -6.32 -8.99
CA PRO A 117 -23.48 -6.11 -9.12
C PRO A 117 -23.25 -4.62 -9.39
N VAL A 118 -22.48 -3.96 -8.51
CA VAL A 118 -22.03 -2.58 -8.70
C VAL A 118 -21.47 -2.47 -10.11
N THR A 119 -22.18 -1.77 -10.98
CA THR A 119 -21.77 -1.64 -12.37
C THR A 119 -20.54 -0.74 -12.41
N PHE A 120 -19.66 -0.96 -13.38
CA PHE A 120 -18.46 -0.14 -13.58
C PHE A 120 -18.77 1.37 -13.59
N VAL A 121 -19.97 1.76 -14.06
CA VAL A 121 -20.46 3.14 -14.05
C VAL A 121 -20.62 3.69 -12.62
N GLN A 122 -21.20 2.92 -11.70
CA GLN A 122 -21.29 3.34 -10.29
C GLN A 122 -19.91 3.48 -9.63
N GLN A 123 -18.96 2.62 -9.99
CA GLN A 123 -17.60 2.72 -9.46
C GLN A 123 -16.89 3.99 -9.96
N LEU A 124 -17.10 4.36 -11.22
CA LEU A 124 -16.57 5.59 -11.80
C LEU A 124 -17.20 6.83 -11.15
N GLU A 125 -18.52 6.83 -10.93
CA GLU A 125 -19.20 7.91 -10.19
C GLU A 125 -18.67 8.04 -8.76
N ARG A 126 -18.46 6.93 -8.06
CA ARG A 126 -17.89 6.93 -6.70
C ARG A 126 -16.47 7.49 -6.67
N MET A 127 -15.65 7.13 -7.65
CA MET A 127 -14.31 7.71 -7.80
C MET A 127 -14.38 9.22 -8.05
N ASN A 128 -15.27 9.66 -8.95
CA ASN A 128 -15.42 11.08 -9.25
C ASN A 128 -15.91 11.89 -8.04
N ALA A 129 -16.85 11.35 -7.27
CA ALA A 129 -17.31 11.94 -6.02
C ALA A 129 -16.19 12.04 -4.98
N ASN A 130 -15.35 10.99 -4.85
CA ASN A 130 -14.20 11.01 -3.96
C ASN A 130 -13.16 12.07 -4.36
N LEU A 131 -12.85 12.21 -5.65
CA LEU A 131 -11.92 13.23 -6.14
C LEU A 131 -12.44 14.65 -5.88
N SER A 132 -13.75 14.85 -6.10
CA SER A 132 -14.40 16.14 -5.83
C SER A 132 -14.38 16.49 -4.35
N ALA A 133 -14.66 15.52 -3.48
CA ALA A 133 -14.58 15.71 -2.02
C ALA A 133 -13.15 16.05 -1.57
N LEU A 134 -12.14 15.40 -2.15
CA LEU A 134 -10.73 15.71 -1.86
C LEU A 134 -10.37 17.14 -2.27
N ALA A 135 -10.80 17.58 -3.46
CA ALA A 135 -10.55 18.94 -3.94
C ALA A 135 -11.18 20.00 -3.02
N VAL A 136 -12.43 19.77 -2.56
CA VAL A 136 -13.09 20.65 -1.59
C VAL A 136 -12.32 20.68 -0.26
N GLY A 137 -11.85 19.53 0.21
CA GLY A 137 -11.03 19.44 1.43
C GLY A 137 -9.73 20.24 1.34
N GLN A 138 -9.03 20.17 0.20
CA GLN A 138 -7.82 20.96 -0.03
C GLN A 138 -8.11 22.46 -0.05
N ALA A 139 -9.17 22.89 -0.73
CA ALA A 139 -9.58 24.30 -0.77
C ALA A 139 -9.87 24.84 0.64
N GLN A 140 -10.58 24.05 1.46
CA GLN A 140 -10.88 24.44 2.85
C GLN A 140 -9.61 24.55 3.72
N LEU A 141 -8.63 23.66 3.50
CA LEU A 141 -7.36 23.71 4.23
C LEU A 141 -6.54 24.95 3.87
N MET A 142 -6.46 25.28 2.58
CA MET A 142 -5.81 26.50 2.10
C MET A 142 -6.48 27.76 2.66
N GLU A 143 -7.81 27.79 2.71
CA GLU A 143 -8.53 28.91 3.31
C GLU A 143 -8.25 29.05 4.81
N LYS A 144 -8.22 27.93 5.55
CA LYS A 144 -7.88 27.92 6.98
C LYS A 144 -6.46 28.43 7.23
N LEU A 145 -5.49 27.97 6.44
CA LEU A 145 -4.11 28.45 6.53
C LEU A 145 -4.03 29.96 6.26
N GLY A 146 -4.67 30.45 5.21
CA GLY A 146 -4.69 31.88 4.91
C GLY A 146 -5.35 32.72 6.01
N ARG A 147 -6.40 32.22 6.68
CA ARG A 147 -6.99 32.88 7.86
C ARG A 147 -6.00 32.90 9.03
N MET A 148 -5.33 31.78 9.29
CA MET A 148 -4.33 31.67 10.35
C MET A 148 -3.15 32.62 10.12
N GLU A 149 -2.61 32.68 8.91
CA GLU A 149 -1.55 33.62 8.54
C GLU A 149 -1.95 35.08 8.75
N LYS A 150 -3.19 35.45 8.41
CA LYS A 150 -3.74 36.79 8.69
C LYS A 150 -3.80 37.06 10.18
N THR A 151 -4.24 36.10 10.99
CA THR A 151 -4.26 36.27 12.46
C THR A 151 -2.86 36.41 13.05
N VAL A 152 -1.90 35.61 12.57
CA VAL A 152 -0.50 35.69 13.01
C VAL A 152 0.10 37.03 12.62
N THR A 153 -0.16 37.50 11.40
CA THR A 153 0.29 38.82 10.94
C THR A 153 -0.31 39.93 11.80
N ALA A 154 -1.61 39.89 12.06
CA ALA A 154 -2.28 40.87 12.91
C ALA A 154 -1.71 40.90 14.34
N MET A 155 -1.47 39.73 14.93
CA MET A 155 -0.82 39.61 16.25
C MET A 155 0.60 40.16 16.22
N LYS A 156 1.37 39.88 15.15
CA LYS A 156 2.72 40.39 14.97
C LYS A 156 2.72 41.92 14.90
N THR A 157 1.79 42.52 14.16
CA THR A 157 1.68 43.99 14.07
C THR A 157 1.34 44.63 15.43
N MET A 158 0.51 43.99 16.26
CA MET A 158 0.21 44.49 17.60
C MET A 158 1.41 44.37 18.55
N LEU A 159 2.20 43.30 18.44
CA LEU A 159 3.36 43.04 19.30
C LEU A 159 4.59 43.87 18.89
N PHE A 160 4.73 44.15 17.60
CA PHE A 160 5.87 44.87 17.02
C PHE A 160 5.36 46.00 16.12
N PRO A 161 4.80 47.07 16.68
CA PRO A 161 4.44 48.24 15.89
C PRO A 161 5.72 48.81 15.25
N GLU A 162 5.72 48.97 13.92
CA GLU A 162 6.84 49.64 13.24
C GLU A 162 6.99 51.04 13.82
N GLN A 163 8.16 51.32 14.40
CA GLN A 163 8.43 52.66 14.91
C GLN A 163 8.50 53.64 13.74
N PRO A 164 7.78 54.77 13.80
CA PRO A 164 7.89 55.79 12.78
C PRO A 164 9.34 56.31 12.74
N LYS A 165 9.92 56.28 11.54
CA LYS A 165 11.29 56.71 11.24
C LYS A 165 11.44 58.22 11.27
#